data_AF-A0A6S6TRZ1-F1
#
_entry.id   AF-A0A6S6TRZ1-F1
#
_cell.length_a   1.000
_cell.length_b   1.000
_cell.length_c   1.000
_cell.angle_alpha   90.00
_cell.angle_beta   90.00
_cell.angle_gamma   90.00
#
_symmetry.space_group_name_H-M   'P 1'
#
loop_
_entity.id
_entity.type
_entity.pdbx_description
1 polymer ?
#
loop_
_entity_poly.entity_id
_entity_poly.type
_entity_poly.pdbx_seq_one_letter_code
_entity_poly.pdbx_strand_id
1 'polypeptide(L)'
;MKKTAFLSFLSLVTVTFVFAEELSSPSHFEALPFSKADESLPIAKTLEEEARDKEKIQTLELEENNNTDVIQEAKIQDENISVVSVQEEAQVQALSYETVLAQAKRENKIIMLSIRSTDCKYCDRMDEETLSDESVKQELAKDFLILHYNQDLEALPLELQEGATPMFIFVNKNEDILNMYPGMRNPEEFKEALTQILTQ
;
A
#
# COMPACT_ATOMS: atom_id res chain seq x y z
N MET A 1 54.90 39.92 -10.25
CA MET A 1 54.48 41.28 -9.81
C MET A 1 53.62 41.93 -10.89
N LYS A 2 52.31 42.04 -10.66
CA LYS A 2 51.47 43.22 -10.92
C LYS A 2 50.02 42.86 -10.54
N LYS A 3 49.53 43.54 -9.50
CA LYS A 3 48.15 43.53 -9.01
C LYS A 3 47.30 44.37 -9.96
N THR A 4 46.09 43.92 -10.27
CA THR A 4 44.96 44.81 -10.56
C THR A 4 43.68 44.14 -10.12
N ALA A 5 43.06 44.77 -9.13
CA ALA A 5 41.72 44.49 -8.64
C ALA A 5 40.69 45.00 -9.66
N PHE A 6 39.58 44.30 -9.80
CA PHE A 6 38.35 44.86 -10.34
C PHE A 6 37.26 44.63 -9.29
N LEU A 7 36.92 45.72 -8.61
CA LEU A 7 35.77 45.86 -7.73
C LEU A 7 34.50 46.03 -8.56
N SER A 8 33.38 45.69 -7.92
CA SER A 8 32.02 46.15 -8.23
C SER A 8 31.41 45.50 -9.49
N PHE A 9 30.22 44.90 -9.47
CA PHE A 9 28.98 45.48 -8.97
C PHE A 9 28.12 44.45 -8.24
N LEU A 10 27.84 44.76 -6.98
CA LEU A 10 26.78 44.18 -6.18
C LEU A 10 25.44 44.75 -6.70
N SER A 11 24.69 43.98 -7.50
CA SER A 11 23.32 44.35 -7.86
C SER A 11 22.39 43.79 -6.79
N LEU A 12 22.10 44.60 -5.77
CA LEU A 12 20.95 44.41 -4.90
C LEU A 12 19.70 44.69 -5.74
N VAL A 13 18.97 43.65 -6.11
CA VAL A 13 17.55 43.79 -6.44
C VAL A 13 16.78 43.38 -5.19
N THR A 14 16.50 44.36 -4.34
CA THR A 14 15.53 44.25 -3.26
C THR A 14 14.14 44.27 -3.88
N VAL A 15 13.55 43.10 -4.10
CA VAL A 15 12.11 43.03 -4.40
C VAL A 15 11.38 43.26 -3.08
N THR A 16 10.81 44.45 -2.98
CA THR A 16 9.99 44.92 -1.88
C THR A 16 8.76 44.06 -1.72
N PHE A 17 8.67 43.47 -0.53
CA PHE A 17 7.48 42.94 0.12
C PHE A 17 6.30 43.93 -0.05
N VAL A 18 5.23 43.52 -0.72
CA VAL A 18 3.93 44.21 -0.70
C VAL A 18 3.05 43.46 0.28
N PHE A 19 2.64 44.17 1.32
CA PHE A 19 1.88 43.71 2.46
C PHE A 19 0.47 44.32 2.40
N ALA A 20 -0.52 43.51 2.77
CA ALA A 20 -1.89 43.83 3.22
C ALA A 20 -2.91 44.45 2.24
N GLU A 21 -4.04 43.75 2.09
CA GLU A 21 -5.39 44.12 2.59
C GLU A 21 -6.35 43.03 2.05
N GLU A 22 -6.82 42.08 2.87
CA GLU A 22 -7.92 42.20 3.85
C GLU A 22 -9.28 42.45 3.19
N LEU A 23 -10.02 41.38 2.90
CA LEU A 23 -11.48 41.40 2.85
C LEU A 23 -12.04 40.24 3.67
N SER A 24 -12.47 40.63 4.85
CA SER A 24 -13.46 40.01 5.72
C SER A 24 -14.75 39.58 5.00
N SER A 25 -15.38 38.53 5.52
CA SER A 25 -16.79 38.47 6.01
C SER A 25 -17.49 37.13 5.66
N PRO A 26 -18.53 36.71 6.43
CA PRO A 26 -18.55 35.39 7.06
C PRO A 26 -19.79 34.53 6.75
N SER A 27 -19.78 33.31 7.30
CA SER A 27 -20.93 32.57 7.84
C SER A 27 -22.14 32.30 6.93
N HIS A 28 -22.31 31.02 6.55
CA HIS A 28 -23.54 30.28 6.87
C HIS A 28 -23.26 28.77 6.83
N PHE A 29 -22.84 28.22 7.97
CA PHE A 29 -22.82 26.78 8.21
C PHE A 29 -24.16 26.47 8.88
N GLU A 30 -25.12 26.02 8.08
CA GLU A 30 -26.43 25.60 8.58
C GLU A 30 -26.29 24.15 9.09
N ALA A 31 -26.12 24.02 10.40
CA ALA A 31 -26.14 22.75 11.10
C ALA A 31 -27.58 22.22 11.07
N LEU A 32 -27.79 21.12 10.34
CA LEU A 32 -29.04 20.37 10.41
C LEU A 32 -29.07 19.53 11.71
N PRO A 33 -30.18 19.57 12.47
CA PRO A 33 -30.31 18.83 13.70
C PRO A 33 -30.50 17.33 13.40
N PHE A 34 -29.51 16.52 13.74
CA PHE A 34 -29.67 15.06 13.83
C PHE A 34 -30.52 14.77 15.08
N SER A 35 -31.82 14.56 14.86
CA SER A 35 -32.71 14.11 15.91
C SER A 35 -32.40 12.66 16.27
N LYS A 36 -32.53 12.42 17.56
CA LYS A 36 -32.37 11.16 18.28
C LYS A 36 -33.74 10.49 18.37
N ALA A 37 -33.74 9.15 18.30
CA ALA A 37 -34.80 8.15 18.63
C ALA A 37 -34.89 7.17 17.44
N ASP A 38 -35.04 5.87 17.59
CA ASP A 38 -35.30 4.97 18.72
C ASP A 38 -34.92 3.58 18.15
N GLU A 39 -34.06 2.81 18.79
CA GLU A 39 -34.43 1.61 19.55
C GLU A 39 -35.22 0.53 18.78
N SER A 40 -34.72 -0.70 18.96
CA SER A 40 -35.32 -2.00 18.65
C SER A 40 -35.07 -2.59 17.26
N LEU A 41 -34.03 -3.44 17.19
CA LEU A 41 -34.18 -4.77 16.60
C LEU A 41 -33.19 -5.75 17.25
N PRO A 42 -33.68 -6.62 18.15
CA PRO A 42 -32.89 -7.66 18.78
C PRO A 42 -32.97 -8.93 17.95
N ILE A 43 -31.89 -9.35 17.30
CA ILE A 43 -31.66 -10.77 17.00
C ILE A 43 -30.19 -11.06 17.24
N ALA A 44 -29.87 -11.27 18.51
CA ALA A 44 -28.71 -12.04 18.87
C ALA A 44 -29.01 -13.53 18.64
N LYS A 45 -27.94 -14.26 18.33
CA LYS A 45 -27.77 -15.70 18.50
C LYS A 45 -28.40 -16.59 17.44
N THR A 46 -27.54 -17.20 16.65
CA THR A 46 -27.35 -18.66 16.60
C THR A 46 -26.15 -18.92 15.73
N LEU A 47 -25.11 -19.56 16.26
CA LEU A 47 -24.15 -20.45 15.59
C LEU A 47 -22.96 -20.77 16.52
N GLU A 48 -23.19 -20.88 17.83
CA GLU A 48 -22.24 -21.51 18.76
C GLU A 48 -23.07 -22.25 19.82
N GLU A 49 -23.35 -23.53 19.56
CA GLU A 49 -23.85 -24.46 20.57
C GLU A 49 -22.79 -25.55 20.76
N GLU A 50 -22.19 -25.52 21.95
CA GLU A 50 -21.23 -26.49 22.44
C GLU A 50 -21.92 -27.76 22.97
N ALA A 51 -21.29 -28.90 22.67
CA ALA A 51 -21.03 -30.03 23.57
C ALA A 51 -22.11 -31.11 23.89
N ARG A 52 -21.56 -32.34 23.89
CA ARG A 52 -21.93 -33.56 24.65
C ARG A 52 -23.05 -34.44 24.10
N ASP A 53 -22.66 -35.59 23.54
CA ASP A 53 -22.96 -36.88 24.18
C ASP A 53 -21.89 -37.94 23.84
N LYS A 54 -21.41 -38.61 24.88
CA LYS A 54 -20.49 -39.75 24.86
C LYS A 54 -21.28 -41.03 25.13
N GLU A 55 -20.71 -42.14 24.68
CA GLU A 55 -20.89 -43.52 25.17
C GLU A 55 -21.89 -44.42 24.42
N LYS A 56 -21.36 -45.20 23.46
CA LYS A 56 -21.65 -46.63 23.43
C LYS A 56 -20.49 -47.42 22.82
N ILE A 57 -19.85 -48.19 23.70
CA ILE A 57 -18.84 -49.20 23.42
C ILE A 57 -19.54 -50.40 22.75
N GLN A 58 -19.00 -50.89 21.64
CA GLN A 58 -18.89 -52.33 21.42
C GLN A 58 -17.63 -52.63 20.59
N THR A 59 -16.64 -53.14 21.32
CA THR A 59 -15.43 -53.83 20.90
C THR A 59 -15.73 -55.06 20.04
N LEU A 60 -14.97 -55.23 18.96
CA LEU A 60 -14.49 -56.52 18.48
C LEU A 60 -12.98 -56.35 18.21
N GLU A 61 -12.20 -57.09 18.97
CA GLU A 61 -10.72 -57.17 18.93
C GLU A 61 -10.22 -57.98 17.73
N LEU A 62 -8.89 -58.12 17.67
CA LEU A 62 -8.04 -59.01 16.86
C LEU A 62 -7.39 -58.28 15.66
N GLU A 63 -6.07 -58.10 15.54
CA GLU A 63 -4.91 -58.69 16.23
C GLU A 63 -3.72 -57.71 16.21
N GLU A 64 -2.97 -57.70 17.32
CA GLU A 64 -1.60 -57.22 17.40
C GLU A 64 -0.70 -58.03 16.46
N ASN A 65 0.35 -57.42 15.89
CA ASN A 65 1.63 -58.08 15.64
C ASN A 65 2.74 -57.04 15.44
N ASN A 66 3.40 -56.74 16.56
CA ASN A 66 4.84 -56.52 16.76
C ASN A 66 5.74 -56.58 15.51
N ASN A 67 6.59 -55.56 15.30
CA ASN A 67 8.02 -55.69 15.62
C ASN A 67 8.74 -54.34 15.44
N THR A 68 9.63 -54.07 16.40
CA THR A 68 10.54 -52.93 16.50
C THR A 68 11.88 -53.26 15.82
N ASP A 69 12.74 -52.24 15.71
CA ASP A 69 14.15 -52.25 15.29
C ASP A 69 14.36 -52.23 13.76
N VAL A 70 15.21 -51.38 13.16
CA VAL A 70 16.60 -51.05 13.48
C VAL A 70 16.97 -49.71 12.80
N ILE A 71 17.66 -48.81 13.50
CA ILE A 71 18.47 -47.75 12.87
C ILE A 71 19.67 -48.41 12.21
N GLN A 72 19.90 -48.20 10.91
CA GLN A 72 21.27 -48.15 10.41
C GLN A 72 21.42 -47.29 9.17
N GLU A 73 22.46 -46.47 9.24
CA GLU A 73 22.91 -45.44 8.32
C GLU A 73 23.45 -46.04 7.02
N ALA A 74 23.15 -45.41 5.89
CA ALA A 74 24.00 -45.47 4.71
C ALA A 74 23.98 -44.12 3.99
N LYS A 75 25.17 -43.55 3.91
CA LYS A 75 25.55 -42.27 3.32
C LYS A 75 25.88 -42.48 1.84
N ILE A 76 25.26 -41.74 0.93
CA ILE A 76 25.79 -41.50 -0.43
C ILE A 76 25.73 -39.99 -0.70
N GLN A 77 26.87 -39.46 -1.14
CA GLN A 77 27.17 -38.06 -1.39
C GLN A 77 26.76 -37.61 -2.81
N ASP A 78 26.26 -36.38 -2.88
CA ASP A 78 26.38 -35.35 -3.91
C ASP A 78 26.60 -35.75 -5.39
N GLU A 79 25.57 -35.54 -6.22
CA GLU A 79 25.68 -34.80 -7.49
C GLU A 79 24.42 -33.94 -7.71
N ASN A 80 24.58 -32.65 -7.41
CA ASN A 80 23.95 -31.47 -8.02
C ASN A 80 22.78 -31.70 -9.02
N ILE A 81 21.54 -31.56 -8.56
CA ILE A 81 20.47 -31.02 -9.41
C ILE A 81 19.43 -30.25 -8.59
N SER A 82 19.16 -29.06 -9.12
CA SER A 82 18.29 -28.00 -8.65
C SER A 82 16.86 -28.44 -8.38
N VAL A 83 16.36 -28.21 -7.17
CA VAL A 83 14.98 -27.76 -6.99
C VAL A 83 14.96 -26.75 -5.85
N VAL A 84 15.01 -25.48 -6.22
CA VAL A 84 14.62 -24.36 -5.35
C VAL A 84 13.12 -24.51 -5.11
N SER A 85 12.74 -25.01 -3.94
CA SER A 85 11.38 -24.91 -3.43
C SER A 85 11.33 -23.76 -2.44
N VAL A 86 11.31 -22.52 -2.95
CA VAL A 86 10.77 -21.42 -2.16
C VAL A 86 9.28 -21.43 -2.46
N GLN A 87 8.51 -21.97 -1.52
CA GLN A 87 7.07 -21.85 -1.51
C GLN A 87 6.75 -20.37 -1.30
N GLU A 88 6.25 -19.75 -2.36
CA GLU A 88 5.65 -18.42 -2.34
C GLU A 88 4.29 -18.53 -1.64
N GLU A 89 4.34 -18.54 -0.31
CA GLU A 89 3.22 -18.14 0.51
C GLU A 89 3.33 -16.63 0.65
N ALA A 90 2.39 -15.92 0.03
CA ALA A 90 2.20 -14.49 0.15
C ALA A 90 1.86 -14.13 1.61
N GLN A 91 2.89 -14.10 2.46
CA GLN A 91 2.90 -13.21 3.60
C GLN A 91 3.10 -11.81 3.05
N VAL A 92 2.02 -11.03 3.04
CA VAL A 92 2.09 -9.58 2.86
C VAL A 92 2.87 -9.03 4.05
N GLN A 93 4.20 -9.15 4.01
CA GLN A 93 5.06 -8.29 4.81
C GLN A 93 4.68 -6.88 4.39
N ALA A 94 4.14 -6.10 5.34
CA ALA A 94 4.05 -4.66 5.16
C ALA A 94 5.48 -4.15 4.93
N LEU A 95 5.86 -4.01 3.66
CA LEU A 95 7.18 -3.54 3.29
C LEU A 95 7.25 -2.08 3.70
N SER A 96 8.23 -1.73 4.51
CA SER A 96 8.49 -0.33 4.82
C SER A 96 8.87 0.42 3.53
N TYR A 97 8.60 1.73 3.50
CA TYR A 97 9.03 2.60 2.40
C TYR A 97 10.50 2.41 2.03
N GLU A 98 11.38 2.35 3.03
CA GLU A 98 12.82 2.13 2.85
C GLU A 98 13.16 0.81 2.16
N THR A 99 12.42 -0.26 2.49
CA THR A 99 12.64 -1.57 1.88
C THR A 99 12.25 -1.55 0.40
N VAL A 100 11.12 -0.92 0.07
CA VAL A 100 10.68 -0.76 -1.32
C VAL A 100 11.58 0.21 -2.08
N LEU A 101 12.07 1.27 -1.46
CA LEU A 101 13.03 2.19 -2.07
C LEU A 101 14.33 1.49 -2.43
N ALA A 102 14.84 0.63 -1.55
CA ALA A 102 16.01 -0.19 -1.85
C ALA A 102 15.75 -1.15 -3.02
N GLN A 103 14.55 -1.72 -3.12
CA GLN A 103 14.15 -2.57 -4.24
C GLN A 103 14.01 -1.76 -5.54
N ALA A 104 13.35 -0.61 -5.50
CA ALA A 104 13.19 0.31 -6.64
C ALA A 104 14.55 0.72 -7.23
N LYS A 105 15.52 1.02 -6.36
CA LYS A 105 16.91 1.32 -6.76
C LYS A 105 17.59 0.15 -7.47
N ARG A 106 17.36 -1.09 -7.02
CA ARG A 106 17.95 -2.31 -7.61
C ARG A 106 17.29 -2.71 -8.93
N GLU A 107 15.97 -2.68 -8.98
CA GLU A 107 15.18 -3.09 -10.16
C GLU A 107 14.97 -1.97 -11.17
N ASN A 108 15.38 -0.74 -10.83
CA ASN A 108 15.13 0.46 -11.62
C ASN A 108 13.63 0.67 -11.91
N LYS A 109 12.79 0.43 -10.89
CA LYS A 109 11.34 0.63 -10.93
C LYS A 109 10.92 1.93 -10.26
N ILE A 110 9.74 2.42 -10.61
CA ILE A 110 9.09 3.57 -10.00
C ILE A 110 8.24 3.08 -8.83
N ILE A 111 8.21 3.83 -7.73
CA ILE A 111 7.34 3.53 -6.59
C ILE A 111 6.00 4.24 -6.82
N MET A 112 4.89 3.51 -6.73
CA MET A 112 3.55 4.08 -6.73
C MET A 112 2.98 3.99 -5.30
N LEU A 113 2.80 5.14 -4.65
CA LEU A 113 2.05 5.22 -3.40
C LEU A 113 0.57 5.32 -3.73
N SER A 114 -0.21 4.32 -3.32
CA SER A 114 -1.68 4.29 -3.38
C SER A 114 -2.22 4.67 -2.01
N ILE A 115 -2.68 5.92 -1.88
CA ILE A 115 -3.13 6.50 -0.63
C ILE A 115 -4.65 6.50 -0.58
N ARG A 116 -5.18 5.99 0.54
CA ARG A 116 -6.61 5.95 0.84
C ARG A 116 -6.90 6.43 2.26
N SER A 117 -8.17 6.68 2.54
CA SER A 117 -8.72 6.80 3.90
C SER A 117 -9.61 5.60 4.22
N THR A 118 -9.98 5.45 5.49
CA THR A 118 -10.71 4.31 6.07
C THR A 118 -12.14 4.20 5.54
N ASP A 119 -12.87 5.31 5.49
CA ASP A 119 -14.24 5.37 4.96
C ASP A 119 -14.27 6.12 3.63
N CYS A 120 -13.83 5.45 2.56
CA CYS A 120 -13.63 6.06 1.25
C CYS A 120 -14.26 5.23 0.13
N LYS A 121 -15.54 5.51 -0.18
CA LYS A 121 -16.27 4.84 -1.27
C LYS A 121 -15.61 4.97 -2.65
N TYR A 122 -14.93 6.09 -2.91
CA TYR A 122 -14.20 6.29 -4.17
C TYR A 122 -12.92 5.45 -4.23
N CYS A 123 -12.31 5.16 -3.07
CA CYS A 123 -11.16 4.26 -2.99
C CYS A 123 -11.60 2.83 -3.26
N ASP A 124 -12.71 2.39 -2.65
CA ASP A 124 -13.27 1.06 -2.89
C ASP A 124 -13.60 0.85 -4.37
N ARG A 125 -14.27 1.83 -4.99
CA ARG A 125 -14.56 1.79 -6.43
C ARG A 125 -13.30 1.82 -7.30
N MET A 126 -12.27 2.57 -6.92
CA MET A 126 -10.99 2.57 -7.64
C MET A 126 -10.31 1.19 -7.59
N ASP A 127 -10.34 0.54 -6.43
CA ASP A 127 -9.81 -0.82 -6.27
C ASP A 127 -10.61 -1.82 -7.11
N GLU A 128 -11.94 -1.78 -7.02
CA GLU A 128 -12.84 -2.71 -7.69
C GLU A 128 -12.91 -2.52 -9.20
N GLU A 129 -12.98 -1.28 -9.69
CA GLU A 129 -13.21 -0.99 -11.11
C GLU A 129 -11.91 -0.82 -11.90
N THR A 130 -10.81 -0.41 -11.25
CA THR A 130 -9.58 0.00 -11.96
C THR A 130 -8.34 -0.78 -11.55
N LEU A 131 -8.00 -0.86 -10.27
CA LEU A 131 -6.80 -1.61 -9.85
C LEU A 131 -7.01 -3.13 -9.95
N SER A 132 -8.27 -3.59 -10.00
CA SER A 132 -8.60 -4.99 -10.27
C SER A 132 -8.52 -5.36 -11.76
N ASP A 133 -8.53 -4.38 -12.68
CA ASP A 133 -8.50 -4.63 -14.12
C ASP A 133 -7.18 -5.30 -14.53
N GLU A 134 -7.29 -6.39 -15.30
CA GLU A 134 -6.13 -7.20 -15.66
C GLU A 134 -5.15 -6.45 -16.58
N SER A 135 -5.64 -5.54 -17.43
CA SER A 135 -4.75 -4.73 -18.27
C SER A 135 -3.98 -3.71 -17.44
N VAL A 136 -4.61 -3.12 -16.42
CA VAL A 136 -3.96 -2.21 -15.46
C VAL A 136 -2.90 -2.94 -14.64
N LYS A 137 -3.23 -4.12 -14.07
CA LYS A 137 -2.28 -4.95 -13.32
C LYS A 137 -1.04 -5.30 -14.13
N GLN A 138 -1.23 -5.65 -15.41
CA GLN A 138 -0.12 -5.99 -16.31
C GLN A 138 0.80 -4.80 -16.61
N GLU A 139 0.27 -3.57 -16.67
CA GLU A 139 1.10 -2.38 -16.82
C GLU A 139 1.85 -2.04 -15.53
N LEU A 140 1.16 -2.10 -14.38
CA LEU A 140 1.77 -1.87 -13.08
C LEU A 140 2.92 -2.83 -12.78
N ALA A 141 2.76 -4.13 -13.06
CA ALA A 141 3.75 -5.15 -12.75
C ALA A 141 5.09 -4.97 -13.50
N LYS A 142 5.11 -4.25 -14.62
CA LYS A 142 6.32 -4.04 -15.45
C LYS A 142 7.30 -3.08 -14.79
N ASP A 143 6.80 -1.88 -14.49
CA ASP A 143 7.66 -0.73 -14.20
C ASP A 143 7.46 -0.16 -12.79
N PHE A 144 6.46 -0.67 -12.04
CA PHE A 144 6.05 -0.09 -10.77
C PHE A 144 6.19 -1.07 -9.59
N LEU A 145 6.51 -0.52 -8.42
CA LEU A 145 6.38 -1.15 -7.11
C LEU A 145 5.31 -0.40 -6.33
N ILE A 146 4.26 -1.10 -5.88
CA ILE A 146 3.10 -0.47 -5.26
C ILE A 146 3.23 -0.53 -3.75
N LEU A 147 3.00 0.60 -3.09
CA LEU A 147 2.81 0.69 -1.64
C LEU A 147 1.44 1.27 -1.34
N HIS A 148 0.70 0.61 -0.47
CA HIS A 148 -0.62 1.07 -0.03
C HIS A 148 -0.49 1.74 1.33
N TYR A 149 -1.10 2.92 1.47
CA TYR A 149 -1.15 3.67 2.72
C TYR A 149 -2.59 4.01 3.08
N ASN A 150 -2.94 3.83 4.36
CA ASN A 150 -4.15 4.43 4.92
C ASN A 150 -3.77 5.67 5.74
N GLN A 151 -4.02 6.85 5.19
CA GLN A 151 -3.60 8.12 5.79
C GLN A 151 -4.29 8.42 7.14
N ASP A 152 -5.38 7.72 7.49
CA ASP A 152 -6.04 7.86 8.80
C ASP A 152 -5.37 6.99 9.89
N LEU A 153 -4.54 6.01 9.49
CA LEU A 153 -3.98 4.99 10.38
C LEU A 153 -2.46 5.09 10.55
N GLU A 154 -1.77 5.65 9.57
CA GLU A 154 -0.31 5.73 9.55
C GLU A 154 0.18 7.01 8.88
N ALA A 155 1.38 7.45 9.27
CA ALA A 155 2.01 8.61 8.66
C ALA A 155 2.50 8.28 7.24
N LEU A 156 2.26 9.19 6.31
CA LEU A 156 2.75 9.08 4.94
C LEU A 156 4.27 9.30 4.88
N PRO A 157 5.00 8.59 3.98
CA PRO A 157 6.43 8.81 3.80
C PRO A 157 6.70 10.16 3.12
N LEU A 158 7.99 10.52 3.01
CA LEU A 158 8.44 11.72 2.26
C LEU A 158 7.85 13.05 2.77
N GLU A 159 7.48 13.13 4.05
CA GLU A 159 6.83 14.31 4.66
C GLU A 159 5.55 14.74 3.92
N LEU A 160 4.89 13.79 3.24
CA LEU A 160 3.62 14.02 2.56
C LEU A 160 2.53 14.32 3.57
N GLN A 161 1.68 15.29 3.23
CA GLN A 161 0.50 15.62 4.01
C GLN A 161 -0.70 14.82 3.54
N GLU A 162 -1.61 14.53 4.47
CA GLU A 162 -2.91 13.93 4.19
C GLU A 162 -3.69 14.79 3.18
N GLY A 163 -4.51 14.16 2.35
CA GLY A 163 -5.22 14.84 1.26
C GLY A 163 -6.47 14.11 0.77
N ALA A 164 -6.97 14.55 -0.39
CA ALA A 164 -8.15 13.92 -1.02
C ALA A 164 -7.81 12.51 -1.53
N THR A 165 -8.67 11.53 -1.24
CA THR A 165 -8.46 10.12 -1.61
C THR A 165 -9.51 9.62 -2.61
N PRO A 166 -9.17 8.64 -3.48
CA PRO A 166 -7.85 8.01 -3.62
C PRO A 166 -6.81 8.98 -4.20
N MET A 167 -5.55 8.83 -3.82
CA MET A 167 -4.43 9.61 -4.36
C MET A 167 -3.29 8.69 -4.76
N PHE A 168 -2.76 8.89 -5.96
CA PHE A 168 -1.62 8.14 -6.49
C PHE A 168 -0.42 9.05 -6.63
N ILE A 169 0.68 8.71 -5.96
CA ILE A 169 1.93 9.47 -6.01
C ILE A 169 3.02 8.59 -6.60
N PHE A 170 3.67 9.08 -7.64
CA PHE A 170 4.72 8.35 -8.35
C PHE A 170 6.07 8.92 -7.97
N VAL A 171 6.97 8.07 -7.48
CA VAL A 171 8.26 8.47 -6.92
C VAL A 171 9.37 7.66 -7.58
N ASN A 172 10.42 8.35 -8.05
CA ASN A 172 11.56 7.69 -8.65
C ASN A 172 12.53 7.12 -7.59
N LYS A 173 13.59 6.43 -8.05
CA LYS A 173 14.61 5.85 -7.18
C LYS A 173 15.45 6.86 -6.37
N ASN A 174 15.35 8.15 -6.67
CA ASN A 174 16.00 9.24 -5.96
C ASN A 174 15.05 9.95 -4.99
N GLU A 175 13.84 9.41 -4.80
CA GLU A 175 12.79 10.00 -3.96
C GLU A 175 12.18 11.29 -4.54
N ASP A 176 12.42 11.58 -5.83
CA ASP A 176 11.75 12.68 -6.51
C ASP A 176 10.31 12.28 -6.87
N ILE A 177 9.35 13.14 -6.53
CA ILE A 177 7.95 12.99 -6.95
C ILE A 177 7.85 13.33 -8.45
N LEU A 178 7.51 12.33 -9.25
CA LEU A 178 7.34 12.44 -10.70
C LEU A 178 5.98 13.04 -11.07
N ASN A 179 4.92 12.62 -10.37
CA ASN A 179 3.58 13.19 -10.51
C ASN A 179 2.66 12.77 -9.37
N MET A 180 1.53 13.46 -9.24
CA MET A 180 0.46 13.17 -8.31
C MET A 180 -0.88 13.19 -9.03
N TYR A 181 -1.66 12.13 -8.83
CA TYR A 181 -2.95 11.94 -9.48
C TYR A 181 -4.03 11.76 -8.42
N PRO A 182 -4.75 12.85 -8.07
CA PRO A 182 -5.87 12.75 -7.13
C PRO A 182 -7.10 12.15 -7.83
N GLY A 183 -7.97 11.53 -7.04
CA GLY A 183 -9.28 11.04 -7.45
C GLY A 183 -9.25 9.71 -8.21
N MET A 184 -10.46 9.19 -8.37
CA MET A 184 -10.71 7.98 -9.14
C MET A 184 -10.48 8.23 -10.64
N ARG A 185 -9.99 7.21 -11.34
CA ARG A 185 -9.87 7.15 -12.80
C ARG A 185 -10.49 5.85 -13.25
N ASN A 186 -10.98 5.78 -14.48
CA ASN A 186 -11.31 4.49 -15.08
C ASN A 186 -10.02 3.77 -15.56
N PRO A 187 -10.09 2.48 -15.97
CA PRO A 187 -8.92 1.74 -16.43
C PRO A 187 -8.14 2.38 -17.56
N GLU A 188 -8.81 2.98 -18.55
CA GLU A 188 -8.15 3.59 -19.70
C GLU A 188 -7.39 4.85 -19.29
N GLU A 189 -8.05 5.75 -18.56
CA GLU A 189 -7.44 6.97 -18.02
C GLU A 189 -6.27 6.67 -17.08
N PHE A 190 -6.36 5.60 -16.29
CA PHE A 190 -5.29 5.21 -15.38
C PHE A 190 -4.06 4.70 -16.15
N LYS A 191 -4.24 3.89 -17.19
CA LYS A 191 -3.14 3.44 -18.06
C LYS A 191 -2.48 4.59 -18.83
N GLU A 192 -3.27 5.58 -19.27
CA GLU A 192 -2.72 6.80 -19.85
C GLU A 192 -1.85 7.55 -18.84
N ALA A 193 -2.28 7.65 -17.58
CA ALA A 193 -1.48 8.24 -16.51
C ALA A 193 -0.17 7.45 -16.28
N LEU A 194 -0.22 6.11 -16.24
CA LEU A 194 0.98 5.27 -16.13
C LEU A 194 1.95 5.51 -17.29
N THR A 195 1.43 5.61 -18.52
CA THR A 195 2.25 5.87 -19.71
C THR A 195 2.93 7.24 -19.62
N GLN A 196 2.21 8.28 -19.18
CA GLN A 196 2.78 9.62 -19.01
C GLN A 196 3.96 9.61 -18.03
N ILE A 197 3.86 8.88 -16.92
CA ILE A 197 4.94 8.74 -15.94
C ILE A 197 6.23 8.18 -16.57
N LEU A 198 6.11 7.20 -17.46
CA LEU A 198 7.25 6.53 -18.10
C LEU A 198 7.92 7.35 -19.20
N THR A 199 7.27 8.41 -19.68
CA THR A 199 7.75 9.22 -20.82
C THR A 199 8.45 10.53 -20.44
N GLN A 200 8.62 10.81 -19.14
CA GLN A 200 9.25 12.04 -18.64
C GLN A 200 10.78 12.05 -18.73
#